data_AF-R7LBD1-F1
#
_entry.id   AF-R7LBD1-F1
#
_cell.length_a   1.000
_cell.length_b   1.000
_cell.length_c   1.000
_cell.angle_alpha   90.00
_cell.angle_beta   90.00
_cell.angle_gamma   90.00
#
_symmetry.space_group_name_H-M   'P 1'
#
loop_
_entity.id
_entity.type
_entity.pdbx_description
1 polymer ?
#
loop_
_entity_poly.entity_id
_entity_poly.type
_entity_poly.pdbx_seq_one_letter_code
_entity_poly.pdbx_strand_id
1 'polypeptide(L)'
;MNPNLQAICEKYNYNLPSVVDVILNRYIKEILKELSETVPSLAAKVHTKLTMKQKKQEMEGQIVVERNSEGEVMMPRYNCVTTHTAHCLKRFPL
;
A
#
# COMPACT_ATOMS: atom_id res chain seq x y z
N MET A 1 10.03 5.07 14.09
CA MET A 1 9.04 5.88 14.84
C MET A 1 9.79 7.04 15.46
N ASN A 2 9.21 8.24 15.49
CA ASN A 2 9.90 9.41 16.02
C ASN A 2 10.11 9.24 17.55
N PRO A 3 11.34 9.36 18.08
CA PRO A 3 11.62 9.16 19.50
C PRO A 3 10.84 10.12 20.42
N ASN A 4 10.53 11.32 19.94
CA ASN A 4 9.73 12.29 20.70
C ASN A 4 8.27 11.84 20.85
N LEU A 5 7.72 11.14 19.85
CA LEU A 5 6.36 10.64 19.89
C LEU A 5 6.25 9.45 20.86
N GLN A 6 7.28 8.60 20.90
CA GLN A 6 7.36 7.47 21.82
C GLN A 6 7.39 7.95 23.28
N ALA A 7 8.23 8.94 23.59
CA ALA A 7 8.32 9.53 24.94
C ALA A 7 7.00 10.17 25.40
N ILE A 8 6.25 10.80 24.48
CA ILE A 8 4.92 11.36 24.80
C ILE A 8 3.90 10.24 25.05
N CYS A 9 3.90 9.16 24.25
CA CYS A 9 2.99 8.03 24.45
C CYS A 9 3.26 7.31 25.78
N GLU A 10 4.53 7.13 26.15
CA GLU A 10 4.95 6.55 27.44
C GLU A 10 4.53 7.43 28.62
N LYS A 11 4.66 8.77 28.51
CA LYS A 11 4.29 9.72 29.56
C LYS A 11 2.79 9.71 29.90
N TYR A 12 1.93 9.45 28.93
CA TYR A 12 0.47 9.46 29.11
C TYR A 12 -0.16 8.05 29.13
N ASN A 13 0.64 6.99 29.32
CA ASN A 13 0.19 5.60 29.31
C ASN A 13 -0.64 5.22 28.07
N TYR A 14 -0.34 5.85 26.94
CA TYR A 14 -1.07 5.66 25.70
C TYR A 14 -0.48 4.48 24.92
N ASN A 15 -1.23 3.38 24.83
CA ASN A 15 -0.89 2.26 23.96
C ASN A 15 -1.20 2.63 22.51
N LEU A 16 -0.23 3.21 21.81
CA LEU A 16 -0.38 3.53 20.39
C LEU A 16 -0.30 2.24 19.58
N PRO A 17 -1.39 1.76 18.95
CA PRO A 17 -1.34 0.54 18.18
C PRO A 17 -0.67 0.85 16.84
N SER A 18 0.59 0.44 16.70
CA SER A 18 1.36 0.38 15.43
C SER A 18 0.61 -0.35 14.30
N VAL A 19 -0.44 -1.08 14.67
CA VAL A 19 -1.21 -2.01 13.85
C VAL A 19 -2.37 -1.34 13.09
N VAL A 20 -2.81 -0.14 13.46
CA VAL A 20 -4.01 0.48 12.84
C VAL A 20 -3.79 0.80 11.37
N ASP A 21 -2.67 1.40 10.99
CA ASP A 21 -2.42 1.79 9.60
C ASP A 21 -2.25 0.58 8.67
N VAL A 22 -1.57 -0.47 9.14
CA VAL A 22 -1.36 -1.68 8.34
C VAL A 22 -2.67 -2.42 8.13
N ILE A 23 -3.51 -2.49 9.16
CA ILE A 23 -4.84 -3.10 9.08
C ILE A 23 -5.77 -2.27 8.18
N LEU A 24 -5.80 -0.95 8.35
CA LEU A 24 -6.61 -0.03 7.55
C LEU A 24 -6.24 -0.14 6.06
N ASN A 25 -4.95 -0.22 5.76
CA ASN A 25 -4.47 -0.43 4.39
C ASN A 25 -4.92 -1.76 3.80
N ARG A 26 -4.96 -2.83 4.60
CA ARG A 26 -5.47 -4.12 4.14
C ARG A 26 -6.95 -4.02 3.77
N TYR A 27 -7.78 -3.46 4.67
CA TYR A 27 -9.21 -3.32 4.44
C TYR A 27 -9.53 -2.42 3.23
N ILE A 28 -8.83 -1.30 3.08
CA ILE A 28 -9.03 -0.42 1.91
C ILE A 28 -8.72 -1.17 0.61
N LYS A 29 -7.64 -1.96 0.57
CA LYS A 29 -7.28 -2.74 -0.62
C LYS A 29 -8.29 -3.83 -0.95
N GLU A 30 -8.87 -4.47 0.07
CA GLU A 30 -9.94 -5.46 -0.11
C GLU A 30 -11.20 -4.82 -0.71
N ILE A 31 -11.66 -3.71 -0.11
CA ILE A 31 -12.83 -2.97 -0.62
C ILE A 31 -12.60 -2.47 -2.05
N LEU A 32 -11.42 -1.91 -2.34
CA LEU A 32 -11.11 -1.43 -3.68
C LEU A 32 -10.94 -2.55 -4.70
N LYS A 33 -10.56 -3.76 -4.27
CA LYS A 33 -10.52 -4.94 -5.12
C LYS A 33 -11.94 -5.34 -5.51
N GLU A 34 -12.86 -5.42 -4.57
CA GLU A 34 -14.28 -5.67 -4.85
C GLU A 34 -14.86 -4.60 -5.78
N LEU A 35 -14.59 -3.32 -5.47
CA LEU A 35 -15.06 -2.21 -6.31
C LEU A 35 -14.50 -2.26 -7.73
N SER A 36 -13.29 -2.79 -7.92
CA SER A 36 -12.66 -2.89 -9.24
C SER A 36 -13.42 -3.76 -10.24
N GLU A 37 -14.30 -4.66 -9.76
CA GLU A 37 -15.21 -5.44 -10.61
C GLU A 37 -16.24 -4.56 -11.32
N THR A 38 -16.69 -3.51 -10.64
CA THR A 38 -17.66 -2.53 -11.18
C THR A 38 -17.00 -1.30 -11.78
N VAL A 39 -15.77 -0.98 -11.37
CA VAL A 39 -15.01 0.20 -11.79
C VAL A 39 -13.69 -0.23 -12.44
N PRO A 40 -13.66 -0.43 -13.77
CA PRO A 40 -12.49 -0.95 -14.49
C PRO A 40 -11.23 -0.10 -14.32
N SER A 41 -11.40 1.20 -14.06
CA SER A 41 -10.29 2.13 -13.84
C SER A 41 -9.46 1.78 -12.60
N LEU A 42 -9.99 1.02 -11.63
CA LEU A 42 -9.27 0.53 -10.45
C LEU A 42 -8.51 -0.79 -10.71
N ALA A 43 -8.99 -1.60 -11.65
CA ALA A 43 -8.32 -2.82 -12.09
C ALA A 43 -7.17 -2.54 -13.07
N ALA A 44 -7.15 -1.35 -13.68
CA ALA A 44 -6.10 -0.94 -14.60
C ALA A 44 -4.71 -1.08 -13.96
N LYS A 45 -3.78 -1.69 -14.70
CA LYS A 45 -2.41 -1.88 -14.27
C LYS A 45 -1.62 -0.59 -14.44
N VAL A 46 -0.96 -0.16 -13.38
CA VAL A 46 -0.14 1.05 -13.36
C VAL A 46 1.30 0.70 -13.03
N HIS A 47 2.22 1.47 -13.64
CA HIS A 47 3.63 1.43 -13.31
C HIS A 47 3.82 1.74 -11.81
N THR A 48 4.59 0.90 -11.13
CA THR A 48 4.93 1.13 -9.73
C THR A 48 6.30 0.57 -9.37
N LYS A 49 6.88 1.08 -8.29
CA LYS A 49 8.18 0.63 -7.77
C LYS A 49 7.95 -0.23 -6.53
N LEU A 50 8.54 -1.43 -6.54
CA LEU A 50 8.50 -2.31 -5.37
C LEU A 50 9.25 -1.69 -4.19
N THR A 51 8.62 -1.76 -3.02
CA THR A 51 9.28 -1.46 -1.76
C THR A 51 10.36 -2.52 -1.47
N MET A 52 11.34 -2.19 -0.61
CA MET A 52 12.41 -3.13 -0.24
C MET A 52 11.87 -4.45 0.33
N LYS A 53 10.75 -4.39 1.08
CA LYS A 53 10.08 -5.58 1.60
C LYS A 53 9.52 -6.45 0.47
N GLN A 54 8.86 -5.86 -0.51
CA GLN A 54 8.30 -6.59 -1.65
C GLN A 54 9.41 -7.20 -2.52
N LYS A 55 10.51 -6.49 -2.75
CA LYS A 55 11.67 -7.06 -3.47
C LYS A 55 12.23 -8.30 -2.77
N LYS A 56 12.33 -8.27 -1.43
CA LYS A 56 12.74 -9.42 -0.64
C LYS A 56 11.75 -10.58 -0.79
N GLN A 57 10.45 -10.31 -0.73
CA GLN A 57 9.41 -11.32 -0.92
C GLN A 57 9.39 -11.90 -2.34
N GLU A 58 9.67 -11.10 -3.37
CA GLU A 58 9.80 -11.56 -4.77
C GLU A 58 11.01 -12.49 -4.91
N MET A 59 12.15 -12.12 -4.32
CA MET A 59 13.36 -12.95 -4.31
C MET A 59 13.17 -14.27 -3.55
N GLU A 60 12.36 -14.26 -2.48
CA GLU A 60 11.97 -15.44 -1.71
C GLU A 60 10.85 -16.26 -2.39
N GLY A 61 10.34 -15.82 -3.56
CA GLY A 61 9.28 -16.52 -4.30
C GLY A 61 7.88 -16.42 -3.69
N GLN A 62 7.67 -15.53 -2.70
CA GLN A 62 6.38 -15.36 -2.02
C GLN A 62 5.39 -14.50 -2.82
N ILE A 63 5.89 -13.63 -3.70
CA ILE A 63 5.06 -12.79 -4.58
C ILE A 63 5.54 -12.92 -6.02
N VAL A 64 4.61 -13.04 -6.95
CA VAL A 64 4.87 -12.96 -8.39
C VAL A 64 4.45 -11.58 -8.87
N VAL A 65 5.36 -10.87 -9.51
CA VAL A 65 5.15 -9.51 -9.98
C VAL A 65 5.17 -9.50 -11.49
N GLU A 66 4.14 -8.89 -12.07
CA GLU A 66 4.05 -8.71 -13.51
C GLU A 66 4.95 -7.56 -13.96
N ARG A 67 5.67 -7.76 -15.06
CA ARG A 67 6.55 -6.75 -15.65
C ARG A 67 6.15 -6.46 -17.08
N ASN A 68 6.26 -5.19 -17.49
CA ASN A 68 6.08 -4.81 -18.89
C ASN A 68 7.32 -5.18 -19.73
N SER A 69 7.27 -4.90 -21.04
CA SER A 69 8.38 -5.12 -21.98
C SER A 69 9.67 -4.37 -21.63
N GLU A 70 9.58 -3.33 -20.80
CA GLU A 70 10.70 -2.52 -20.33
C GLU A 70 11.25 -3.01 -18.99
N GLY A 71 10.67 -4.09 -18.42
CA GLY A 71 11.07 -4.67 -17.14
C GLY A 71 10.52 -3.94 -15.91
N GLU A 72 9.64 -2.96 -16.12
CA GLU A 72 8.98 -2.20 -15.06
C GLU A 72 7.83 -2.98 -14.45
N VAL A 73 7.65 -2.81 -13.14
CA VAL A 73 6.62 -3.52 -12.38
C VAL A 73 5.25 -2.90 -12.59
N MET A 74 4.29 -3.75 -12.96
CA MET A 74 2.91 -3.41 -13.20
C MET A 74 2.03 -3.98 -12.09
N MET A 75 1.28 -3.13 -11.40
CA MET A 75 0.31 -3.57 -10.39
C MET A 75 -1.07 -2.94 -10.60
N PRO A 76 -2.16 -3.61 -10.20
CA PRO A 76 -3.49 -3.02 -10.22
C PRO A 76 -3.55 -1.78 -9.33
N ARG A 77 -4.27 -0.73 -9.75
CA ARG A 77 -4.37 0.52 -8.99
C ARG A 77 -4.88 0.34 -7.57
N TYR A 78 -5.86 -0.53 -7.36
CA TYR A 78 -6.39 -0.80 -6.02
C TYR A 78 -5.28 -1.25 -5.04
N ASN A 79 -4.25 -1.96 -5.52
CA ASN A 79 -3.18 -2.49 -4.69
C ASN A 79 -2.10 -1.44 -4.34
N CYS A 80 -2.09 -0.31 -5.05
CA CYS A 80 -1.14 0.78 -4.82
C CYS A 80 -1.58 1.75 -3.71
N VAL A 81 -2.79 1.59 -3.16
CA VAL A 81 -3.34 2.53 -2.17
C VAL A 81 -2.74 2.31 -0.78
N THR A 82 -2.36 3.41 -0.13
CA THR A 82 -1.88 3.45 1.26
C THR A 82 -2.42 4.67 2.02
N THR A 83 -2.70 4.51 3.31
CA THR A 83 -3.30 5.49 4.23
C THR A 83 -2.32 6.57 4.63
N HIS A 84 -1.04 6.19 4.79
CA HIS A 84 0.01 7.08 5.26
C HIS A 84 0.50 8.06 4.18
N THR A 85 0.00 7.94 2.95
CA THR A 85 0.35 8.85 1.86
C THR A 85 -0.93 9.40 1.24
N ALA A 86 -1.30 10.62 1.67
CA ALA A 86 -2.24 11.51 0.98
C ALA A 86 -1.89 11.80 -0.50
N HIS A 87 -0.86 11.13 -1.06
CA HIS A 87 -0.44 11.20 -2.45
C HIS A 87 -1.19 10.25 -3.40
N CYS A 88 -1.78 9.14 -2.95
CA CYS A 88 -2.37 8.19 -3.89
C CYS A 88 -3.77 8.59 -4.41
N LEU A 89 -4.55 9.38 -3.67
CA LEU A 89 -5.84 9.89 -4.18
C LEU A 89 -5.70 11.19 -4.99
N LYS A 90 -4.59 11.93 -4.85
CA LYS A 90 -4.42 13.25 -5.50
C LYS A 90 -3.79 13.20 -6.90
N ARG A 91 -3.27 12.06 -7.37
CA ARG A 91 -2.49 12.00 -8.62
C ARG A 91 -3.22 11.35 -9.79
N PHE A 92 -4.51 11.07 -9.64
CA PHE A 92 -5.21 10.21 -10.57
C PHE A 92 -6.61 10.77 -10.85
N PRO A 93 -6.83 11.36 -12.04
CA PRO A 93 -8.15 11.81 -12.42
C PRO A 93 -9.08 10.60 -12.51
N LEU A 94 -10.25 10.75 -11.89
CA LEU A 94 -11.44 9.94 -12.16
C LEU A 94 -11.94 10.25 -13.58
#